data_AF-A0A7Y4Q9H1-F1
#
_entry.id   AF-A0A7Y4Q9H1-F1
#
_cell.length_a   1.000
_cell.length_b   1.000
_cell.length_c   1.000
_cell.angle_alpha   90.00
_cell.angle_beta   90.00
_cell.angle_gamma   90.00
#
_symmetry.space_group_name_H-M   'P 1'
#
loop_
_entity.id
_entity.type
_entity.pdbx_description
1 polymer ?
#
loop_
_entity_poly.entity_id
_entity_poly.type
_entity_poly.pdbx_seq_one_letter_code
_entity_poly.pdbx_strand_id
1 'polypeptide(L)'
;MVRSSKLESDGTMEVLIENGTRIGEIRKNFSLFYPYLKIEFFKSMVANGNVHKDKLGDDFQLVQKNPLTISVSKNRSIASIKKDFLEYANLIVKVLRKSGNVWVEISHTDHWPLEQQNSEGEQMNQ
;
A
#
# COMPACT_ATOMS: atom_id res chain seq x y z
N MET A 1 -21.00 10.15 -3.60
CA MET A 1 -21.18 9.78 -2.17
C MET A 1 -20.07 8.80 -1.83
N VAL A 2 -18.94 9.31 -1.35
CA VAL A 2 -17.75 8.48 -1.07
C VAL A 2 -17.99 7.82 0.29
N ARG A 3 -18.17 6.50 0.31
CA ARG A 3 -18.25 5.74 1.56
C ARG A 3 -16.88 5.79 2.21
N SER A 4 -16.79 6.54 3.30
CA SER A 4 -15.64 6.59 4.18
C SER A 4 -15.32 5.18 4.67
N SER A 5 -14.07 4.74 4.51
CA SER A 5 -13.52 3.57 5.16
C SER A 5 -13.71 3.71 6.67
N LYS A 6 -14.50 2.82 7.25
CA LYS A 6 -14.80 2.80 8.69
C LYS A 6 -13.54 2.32 9.41
N LEU A 7 -13.00 3.14 10.31
CA LEU A 7 -12.02 2.71 11.30
C LEU A 7 -12.77 1.81 12.30
N GLU A 8 -12.68 0.50 12.11
CA GLU A 8 -13.15 -0.47 13.10
C GLU A 8 -12.14 -0.48 14.27
N SER A 9 -12.65 -0.59 15.50
CA SER A 9 -11.95 -0.39 16.78
C SER A 9 -10.93 -1.49 17.13
N ASP A 10 -10.53 -2.32 16.17
CA ASP A 10 -9.71 -3.53 16.34
C ASP A 10 -8.29 -3.41 15.74
N GLY A 11 -7.93 -2.26 15.18
CA GLY A 11 -6.62 -2.08 14.54
C GLY A 11 -6.55 -2.66 13.12
N THR A 12 -7.71 -2.86 12.48
CA THR A 12 -7.82 -3.31 11.10
C THR A 12 -8.03 -2.12 10.17
N MET A 13 -7.27 -2.09 9.06
CA MET A 13 -7.53 -1.22 7.92
C MET A 13 -7.83 -2.11 6.72
N GLU A 14 -8.88 -1.75 5.98
CA GLU A 14 -9.26 -2.42 4.74
C GLU A 14 -9.17 -1.48 3.55
N VAL A 15 -8.64 -1.99 2.44
CA VAL A 15 -8.61 -1.28 1.15
C VAL A 15 -9.65 -1.89 0.24
N LEU A 16 -10.76 -1.18 0.05
CA LEU A 16 -11.74 -1.50 -0.99
C LEU A 16 -11.21 -1.03 -2.35
N ILE A 17 -11.10 -1.97 -3.29
CA ILE A 17 -10.76 -1.71 -4.69
C ILE A 17 -11.98 -2.02 -5.53
N GLU A 18 -12.54 -0.98 -6.14
CA GLU A 18 -13.66 -1.05 -7.07
C GLU A 18 -13.35 -0.24 -8.33
N ASN A 19 -14.24 -0.33 -9.32
CA ASN A 19 -14.04 0.39 -10.57
C ASN A 19 -14.00 1.92 -10.31
N GLY A 20 -12.91 2.57 -10.70
CA GLY A 20 -12.72 4.00 -10.51
C GLY A 20 -12.02 4.39 -9.21
N THR A 21 -11.66 3.44 -8.33
CA THR A 21 -10.86 3.74 -7.13
C THR A 21 -9.56 4.42 -7.51
N ARG A 22 -9.25 5.57 -6.88
CA ARG A 22 -8.03 6.33 -7.16
C ARG A 22 -6.87 5.83 -6.32
N ILE A 23 -5.71 5.67 -6.96
CA ILE A 23 -4.47 5.27 -6.28
C ILE A 23 -4.08 6.26 -5.17
N GLY A 24 -4.30 7.56 -5.39
CA GLY A 24 -3.97 8.58 -4.37
C GLY A 24 -4.80 8.46 -3.09
N GLU A 25 -6.05 7.99 -3.18
CA GLU A 25 -6.90 7.77 -2.02
C GLU A 25 -6.39 6.60 -1.16
N ILE A 26 -5.99 5.50 -1.81
CA ILE A 26 -5.39 4.35 -1.12
C ILE A 26 -4.10 4.76 -0.41
N ARG A 27 -3.21 5.50 -1.10
CA ARG A 27 -1.96 6.01 -0.51
C ARG A 27 -2.21 6.90 0.70
N LYS A 28 -3.13 7.87 0.56
CA LYS A 28 -3.48 8.79 1.63
C LYS A 28 -4.02 8.06 2.84
N ASN A 29 -4.98 7.15 2.65
CA ASN A 29 -5.59 6.41 3.75
C ASN A 29 -4.56 5.52 4.45
N PHE A 30 -3.66 4.89 3.70
CA PHE A 30 -2.59 4.07 4.27
C PHE A 30 -1.64 4.90 5.14
N SER A 31 -1.17 6.06 4.66
CA SER A 31 -0.27 6.91 5.45
C SER A 31 -0.97 7.63 6.60
N LEU A 32 -2.29 7.83 6.55
CA LEU A 32 -3.05 8.29 7.71
C LEU A 32 -3.10 7.22 8.81
N PHE A 33 -3.21 5.94 8.44
CA PHE A 33 -3.23 4.83 9.39
C PHE A 33 -1.83 4.43 9.88
N TYR A 34 -0.80 4.56 9.04
CA TYR A 34 0.60 4.33 9.34
C TYR A 34 1.45 5.60 9.08
N PRO A 35 1.52 6.56 10.02
CA PRO A 35 2.15 7.87 9.79
C PRO A 35 3.62 7.82 9.36
N TYR A 36 4.33 6.74 9.67
CA TYR A 36 5.75 6.58 9.35
C TYR A 36 5.98 5.61 8.18
N LEU A 37 4.90 5.15 7.54
CA LEU A 37 4.95 4.34 6.34
C LEU A 37 4.22 5.03 5.18
N LYS A 38 4.67 4.72 3.96
CA LYS A 38 3.91 5.04 2.75
C LYS A 38 4.01 3.91 1.76
N ILE A 39 3.06 3.86 0.84
CA ILE A 39 3.06 2.90 -0.26
C ILE A 39 3.16 3.61 -1.60
N GLU A 40 3.83 2.96 -2.54
CA GLU A 40 3.89 3.36 -3.94
C GLU A 40 3.46 2.19 -4.81
N PHE A 41 2.64 2.49 -5.82
CA PHE A 41 2.06 1.51 -6.71
C PHE A 41 2.72 1.57 -8.08
N PHE A 42 2.94 0.40 -8.66
CA PHE A 42 3.52 0.23 -9.98
C PHE A 42 2.70 -0.77 -10.78
N LYS A 43 2.64 -0.59 -12.09
CA LYS A 43 2.08 -1.57 -13.01
C LYS A 43 3.20 -2.21 -13.82
N SER A 44 3.17 -3.54 -13.91
CA SER A 44 4.04 -4.27 -14.85
C SER A 44 3.49 -4.11 -16.25
N MET A 45 4.31 -3.66 -17.18
CA MET A 45 3.97 -3.55 -18.60
C MET A 45 5.05 -4.20 -19.43
N VAL A 46 4.65 -4.95 -20.45
CA VAL A 46 5.57 -5.50 -21.43
C VAL A 46 5.60 -4.54 -22.62
N ALA A 47 6.76 -3.95 -22.87
CA ALA A 47 6.99 -3.10 -24.03
C ALA A 47 8.23 -3.61 -24.77
N ASN A 48 8.10 -3.90 -26.07
CA ASN A 48 9.19 -4.37 -26.93
C ASN A 48 9.95 -5.60 -26.37
N GLY A 49 9.22 -6.54 -25.75
CA GLY A 49 9.81 -7.75 -25.15
C GLY A 49 10.48 -7.54 -23.79
N ASN A 50 10.51 -6.31 -23.26
CA ASN A 50 11.06 -5.98 -21.95
C ASN A 50 9.93 -5.70 -20.94
N VAL A 51 10.15 -6.12 -19.69
CA VAL A 51 9.23 -5.86 -18.57
C VAL A 51 9.63 -4.54 -17.91
N HIS A 52 8.76 -3.55 -17.98
CA HIS A 52 8.90 -2.26 -17.33
C HIS A 52 7.92 -2.14 -16.16
N LYS A 53 8.31 -1.39 -15.13
CA LYS A 53 7.47 -1.07 -13.97
C LYS A 53 7.23 0.42 -13.94
N ASP A 54 6.01 0.83 -14.25
CA ASP A 54 5.64 2.25 -14.28
C ASP A 54 4.94 2.64 -12.99
N LYS A 55 5.46 3.69 -12.35
CA LYS A 55 4.88 4.26 -11.14
C LYS A 55 3.53 4.90 -11.45
N LEU A 56 2.51 4.56 -10.66
CA LEU A 56 1.17 5.09 -10.84
C LEU A 56 1.00 6.42 -10.09
N GLY A 57 0.53 7.44 -10.81
CA GLY A 57 0.18 8.76 -10.27
C GLY A 57 -1.08 8.73 -9.38
N ASP A 58 -1.34 9.83 -8.67
CA ASP A 58 -2.49 9.93 -7.74
C ASP A 58 -3.83 9.89 -8.45
N ASP A 59 -3.90 10.46 -9.66
CA ASP A 59 -5.09 10.50 -10.51
C ASP A 59 -5.37 9.18 -11.24
N PHE A 60 -4.47 8.19 -11.13
CA PHE A 60 -4.68 6.89 -11.76
C PHE A 60 -5.87 6.18 -11.12
N GLN A 61 -6.84 5.79 -11.97
CA GLN A 61 -8.03 5.06 -11.57
C GLN A 61 -7.87 3.57 -11.88
N LEU A 62 -8.16 2.74 -10.90
CA LEU A 62 -8.16 1.29 -11.06
C LEU A 62 -9.37 0.84 -11.86
N VAL A 63 -9.14 -0.10 -12.77
CA VAL A 63 -10.20 -0.80 -13.51
C VAL A 63 -10.37 -2.15 -12.85
N GLN A 64 -11.44 -2.30 -12.08
CA GLN A 64 -11.73 -3.51 -11.32
C GLN A 64 -13.17 -3.94 -11.59
N LYS A 65 -13.36 -5.05 -12.32
CA LYS A 65 -14.70 -5.52 -12.71
C LYS A 65 -15.53 -6.00 -11.52
N ASN A 66 -14.89 -6.74 -10.61
CA ASN A 66 -15.52 -7.25 -9.40
C ASN A 66 -14.83 -6.58 -8.20
N PRO A 67 -15.55 -5.81 -7.37
CA PRO A 67 -14.99 -5.21 -6.17
C PRO A 67 -14.29 -6.25 -5.29
N LEU A 68 -13.17 -5.87 -4.72
CA LEU A 68 -12.41 -6.71 -3.80
C LEU A 68 -11.90 -5.88 -2.63
N THR A 69 -11.66 -6.55 -1.51
CA THR A 69 -11.10 -5.92 -0.30
C THR A 69 -9.78 -6.57 0.03
N ILE A 70 -8.74 -5.76 0.25
CA ILE A 70 -7.45 -6.21 0.76
C ILE A 70 -7.31 -5.71 2.20
N SER A 71 -7.14 -6.63 3.14
CA SER A 71 -6.84 -6.29 4.53
C SER A 71 -5.39 -5.85 4.65
N VAL A 72 -5.17 -4.67 5.20
CA VAL A 72 -3.87 -4.10 5.56
C VAL A 72 -3.83 -3.86 7.08
N SER A 73 -4.21 -4.88 7.85
CA SER A 73 -4.20 -4.83 9.31
C SER A 73 -2.77 -4.79 9.88
N LYS A 74 -2.65 -4.24 11.09
CA LYS A 74 -1.39 -4.07 11.85
C LYS A 74 -0.52 -5.32 11.95
N ASN A 75 -1.14 -6.49 12.08
CA ASN A 75 -0.47 -7.78 12.26
C ASN A 75 -0.04 -8.45 10.94
N ARG A 76 -0.45 -7.93 9.78
CA ARG A 76 -0.05 -8.46 8.47
C ARG A 76 1.37 -8.04 8.15
N SER A 77 2.15 -8.96 7.59
CA SER A 77 3.50 -8.64 7.11
C SER A 77 3.45 -7.87 5.80
N ILE A 78 4.45 -7.02 5.55
CA ILE A 78 4.57 -6.28 4.28
C ILE A 78 4.60 -7.24 3.09
N ALA A 79 5.31 -8.36 3.19
CA ALA A 79 5.38 -9.38 2.15
C ALA A 79 3.99 -9.93 1.80
N SER A 80 3.16 -10.22 2.81
CA SER A 80 1.79 -10.69 2.59
C SER A 80 0.92 -9.64 1.89
N ILE A 81 1.07 -8.37 2.24
CA ILE A 81 0.32 -7.27 1.61
C ILE A 81 0.75 -7.08 0.17
N LYS A 82 2.06 -7.04 -0.10
CA LYS A 82 2.60 -6.94 -1.47
C LYS A 82 2.09 -8.09 -2.35
N LYS A 83 2.01 -9.29 -1.79
CA LYS A 83 1.46 -10.47 -2.47
C LYS A 83 -0.02 -10.29 -2.82
N ASP A 84 -0.86 -9.90 -1.87
CA ASP A 84 -2.30 -9.74 -2.10
C ASP A 84 -2.59 -8.67 -3.17
N PHE A 85 -1.91 -7.53 -3.14
CA PHE A 85 -2.06 -6.50 -4.17
C PHE A 85 -1.63 -6.99 -5.55
N LEU A 86 -0.58 -7.80 -5.63
CA LEU A 86 -0.12 -8.38 -6.88
C LEU A 86 -1.11 -9.42 -7.41
N GLU A 87 -1.53 -10.36 -6.57
CA GLU A 87 -2.40 -11.48 -6.97
C GLU A 87 -3.82 -11.03 -7.30
N TYR A 88 -4.40 -10.13 -6.49
CA TYR A 88 -5.82 -9.78 -6.61
C TYR A 88 -6.07 -8.51 -7.42
N ALA A 89 -5.12 -7.57 -7.42
CA ALA A 89 -5.27 -6.29 -8.12
C ALA A 89 -4.27 -6.08 -9.28
N ASN A 90 -3.34 -7.03 -9.51
CA ASN A 90 -2.25 -6.88 -10.49
C ASN A 90 -1.43 -5.59 -10.28
N LEU A 91 -1.21 -5.23 -9.02
CA LEU A 91 -0.46 -4.05 -8.61
C LEU A 91 0.81 -4.47 -7.88
N ILE A 92 1.95 -3.96 -8.35
CA ILE A 92 3.20 -4.08 -7.62
C ILE A 92 3.23 -2.96 -6.58
N VAL A 93 3.46 -3.33 -5.31
CA VAL A 93 3.50 -2.39 -4.19
C VAL A 93 4.92 -2.31 -3.63
N LYS A 94 5.39 -1.08 -3.45
CA LYS A 94 6.54 -0.78 -2.60
C LYS A 94 6.06 -0.14 -1.32
N VAL A 95 6.55 -0.62 -0.19
CA VAL A 95 6.31 0.00 1.12
C VAL A 95 7.61 0.66 1.54
N LEU A 96 7.54 1.94 1.93
CA LEU A 96 8.68 2.72 2.35
C LEU A 96 8.48 3.17 3.80
N ARG A 97 9.56 3.11 4.58
CA ARG A 97 9.63 3.61 5.95
C ARG A 97 10.28 4.98 5.98
N LYS A 98 9.75 5.88 6.81
CA LYS A 98 10.40 7.17 7.09
C LYS A 98 11.61 6.95 7.99
N SER A 99 12.75 7.53 7.64
CA SER A 99 13.98 7.53 8.45
C SER A 99 14.55 8.94 8.41
N GLY A 100 14.34 9.71 9.48
CA GLY A 100 14.54 11.17 9.45
C GLY A 100 13.79 11.84 8.29
N ASN A 101 14.54 12.52 7.42
CA ASN A 101 13.98 13.26 6.28
C ASN A 101 13.85 12.45 4.99
N VAL A 102 14.21 11.15 5.01
CA VAL A 102 14.18 10.29 3.81
C VAL A 102 13.17 9.15 3.95
N TRP A 103 12.70 8.65 2.80
CA TRP A 103 11.85 7.46 2.72
C TRP A 103 12.64 6.32 2.11
N VAL A 104 12.78 5.21 2.84
CA VAL A 104 13.58 4.05 2.44
C VAL A 104 12.67 2.86 2.16
N GLU A 105 12.84 2.23 1.01
CA GLU A 105 12.09 1.02 0.67
C GLU A 105 12.40 -0.13 1.64
N ILE A 106 11.34 -0.79 2.12
CA ILE A 106 11.45 -1.96 2.99
C ILE A 106 11.49 -3.22 2.11
N SER A 107 12.64 -3.89 2.11
CA SER A 107 12.87 -5.16 1.41
C SER A 107 13.41 -6.26 2.34
N HIS A 108 14.34 -5.95 3.24
CA HIS A 108 14.99 -6.95 4.09
C HIS A 108 14.15 -7.40 5.29
N THR A 109 13.29 -6.52 5.80
CA THR A 109 12.43 -6.77 6.96
C THR A 109 10.96 -6.86 6.57
N ASP A 110 10.66 -7.16 5.32
CA ASP A 110 9.27 -7.21 4.82
C ASP A 110 8.43 -8.36 5.38
N HIS A 111 9.06 -9.32 6.05
CA HIS A 111 8.41 -10.35 6.85
C HIS A 111 7.82 -9.80 8.18
N TRP A 112 8.23 -8.61 8.63
CA TRP A 112 7.68 -8.00 9.84
C TRP A 112 6.27 -7.43 9.63
N PRO A 113 5.43 -7.42 10.69
CA PRO A 113 4.13 -6.76 10.68
C PRO A 113 4.22 -5.26 10.36
N LEU A 114 3.19 -4.73 9.73
CA LEU A 114 3.07 -3.30 9.43
C LEU A 114 3.17 -2.42 10.67
N GLU A 115 2.59 -2.84 11.80
CA GLU A 115 2.68 -2.07 13.05
C GLU A 115 4.11 -1.97 13.56
N GLN A 116 4.85 -3.08 13.59
CA GLN A 116 6.27 -3.07 13.97
C GLN A 116 7.06 -2.13 13.05
N GLN A 117 6.84 -2.21 11.74
CA GLN A 117 7.52 -1.36 10.77
C GLN A 117 7.23 0.13 10.97
N ASN A 118 5.99 0.47 11.31
CA ASN A 118 5.59 1.84 11.61
C ASN A 118 6.25 2.34 12.91
N SER A 119 6.30 1.52 13.96
CA SER A 119 6.96 1.86 15.23
C SER A 119 8.47 2.09 15.06
N GLU A 120 9.14 1.27 14.26
CA GLU A 120 10.56 1.50 13.92
C GLU A 120 10.76 2.84 13.19
N GLY A 121 9.83 3.19 12.30
CA GLY A 121 9.83 4.48 11.63
C GLY A 121 9.65 5.64 12.62
N GLU A 122 8.76 5.48 13.60
CA GLU A 122 8.56 6.47 14.67
C GLU A 122 9.84 6.69 15.48
N GLN A 123 10.48 5.63 15.95
CA GLN A 123 11.72 5.70 16.73
C GLN A 123 12.86 6.38 15.97
N MET A 124 12.95 6.20 14.66
CA MET A 124 13.94 6.87 13.79
C MET A 124 13.65 8.36 13.54
N ASN A 125 12.52 8.88 14.00
CA ASN A 125 12.09 10.27 13.83
C ASN A 125 11.91 11.01 15.17
N GLN A 126 12.27 10.39 16.29
CA GLN A 126 12.38 11.02 17.61
C GLN A 126 13.78 11.62 17.79
#